data_AF-A0A6V7PBY7-F1
#
_entry.id   AF-A0A6V7PBY7-F1
#
_cell.length_a   1.000
_cell.length_b   1.000
_cell.length_c   1.000
_cell.angle_alpha   90.00
_cell.angle_beta   90.00
_cell.angle_gamma   90.00
#
_symmetry.space_group_name_H-M   'P 1'
#
loop_
_entity.id
_entity.type
_entity.pdbx_description
1 polymer ?
#
loop_
_entity_poly.entity_id
_entity_poly.type
_entity_poly.pdbx_seq_one_letter_code
_entity_poly.pdbx_strand_id
1 'polypeptide(L)'
;MSGASGEEFSVVVLASDLGVDARSLLTPSERRQASAGDGEVWHDCPSYLGDEDFSDLDALQAFRVEGADRSGCRILRVVGKFFPAQIISGERLRRYVFHKIQSELPEGPFCIVYMHSTVQSGDNNPGMSVLRWIYQDLPPDCKERLRVVYFLHPGLRSRLAIATLGRFFLSGGLYWKIKYVSRLQYLWEDIKKGEVEIPEFVQRHDEVLEHRPLTDYGIEPDPLHLTEVPSLGYSLGRYEDKWSSRDYY
;
A
#
# COMPACT_ATOMS: atom_id res chain seq x y z
N MET A 1 65.38 21.54 -20.62
CA MET A 1 65.47 20.08 -20.82
C MET A 1 64.71 19.44 -19.68
N SER A 2 63.52 18.95 -19.96
CA SER A 2 62.57 18.39 -19.00
C SER A 2 62.89 16.91 -18.77
N GLY A 3 62.94 16.46 -17.52
CA GLY A 3 63.05 15.05 -17.16
C GLY A 3 61.91 14.68 -16.22
N ALA A 4 60.86 14.05 -16.77
CA ALA A 4 59.82 13.39 -15.99
C ALA A 4 60.11 11.89 -16.02
N SER A 5 60.36 11.31 -14.84
CA SER A 5 60.49 9.86 -14.66
C SER A 5 59.11 9.22 -14.79
N GLY A 6 58.92 8.40 -15.81
CA GLY A 6 57.70 7.62 -16.01
C GLY A 6 57.64 6.46 -15.02
N GLU A 7 56.64 6.45 -14.14
CA GLU A 7 56.26 5.26 -13.38
C GLU A 7 55.48 4.32 -14.31
N GLU A 8 55.99 3.10 -14.47
CA GLU A 8 55.41 2.06 -15.32
C GLU A 8 54.16 1.50 -14.65
N PHE A 9 52.99 1.85 -15.17
CA PHE A 9 51.71 1.41 -14.63
C PHE A 9 51.35 0.02 -15.19
N SER A 10 51.51 -1.02 -14.38
CA SER A 10 51.16 -2.41 -14.73
C SER A 10 49.74 -2.73 -14.29
N VAL A 11 48.89 -3.17 -15.22
CA VAL A 11 47.50 -3.59 -14.97
C VAL A 11 47.38 -5.09 -15.21
N VAL A 12 46.83 -5.82 -14.23
CA VAL A 12 46.55 -7.25 -14.34
C VAL A 12 45.04 -7.47 -14.18
N VAL A 13 44.44 -8.19 -15.11
CA VAL A 13 43.01 -8.52 -15.10
C VAL A 13 42.82 -9.93 -14.53
N LEU A 14 41.99 -10.05 -13.50
CA LEU A 14 41.67 -11.32 -12.84
C LEU A 14 40.26 -11.78 -13.22
N ALA A 15 40.12 -13.05 -13.60
CA ALA A 15 38.83 -13.71 -13.74
C ALA A 15 38.25 -14.02 -12.35
N SER A 16 37.01 -13.60 -12.11
CA SER A 16 36.37 -13.63 -10.78
C SER A 16 35.94 -15.02 -10.30
N ASP A 17 36.25 -16.08 -11.03
CA ASP A 17 35.72 -17.44 -10.82
C ASP A 17 36.70 -18.38 -10.08
N LEU A 18 37.91 -17.94 -9.79
CA LEU A 18 38.86 -18.70 -8.97
C LEU A 18 38.97 -18.03 -7.59
N GLY A 19 38.46 -18.71 -6.56
CA GLY A 19 38.53 -18.29 -5.16
C GLY A 19 39.96 -18.30 -4.61
N VAL A 20 40.81 -17.41 -5.11
CA VAL A 20 42.19 -17.25 -4.66
C VAL A 20 42.20 -16.32 -3.45
N ASP A 21 42.75 -16.80 -2.34
CA ASP A 21 42.96 -16.01 -1.12
C ASP A 21 43.92 -14.83 -1.39
N ALA A 22 43.41 -13.61 -1.27
CA ALA A 22 44.14 -12.37 -1.49
C ALA A 22 45.36 -12.21 -0.56
N ARG A 23 45.42 -12.97 0.54
CA ARG A 23 46.57 -13.01 1.46
C ARG A 23 47.83 -13.55 0.79
N SER A 24 47.69 -14.29 -0.30
CA SER A 24 48.81 -14.81 -1.10
C SER A 24 49.59 -13.71 -1.83
N LEU A 25 48.98 -12.52 -2.03
CA LEU A 25 49.58 -11.37 -2.71
C LEU A 25 50.36 -10.44 -1.77
N LEU A 26 50.26 -10.64 -0.45
CA LEU A 26 50.96 -9.84 0.55
C LEU A 26 52.44 -10.21 0.61
N THR A 27 53.30 -9.21 0.81
CA THR A 27 54.72 -9.42 1.08
C THR A 27 54.92 -10.18 2.41
N PRO A 28 56.03 -10.90 2.60
CA PRO A 28 56.26 -11.70 3.81
C PRO A 28 56.16 -10.90 5.12
N SER A 29 56.46 -9.60 5.07
CA SER A 29 56.36 -8.63 6.17
C SER A 29 54.90 -8.30 6.51
N GLU A 30 54.07 -8.02 5.51
CA GLU A 30 52.64 -7.69 5.68
C GLU A 30 51.84 -8.91 6.17
N ARG A 31 52.23 -10.11 5.72
CA ARG A 31 51.59 -11.37 6.13
C ARG A 31 51.78 -11.67 7.62
N ARG A 32 52.91 -11.28 8.20
CA ARG A 32 53.18 -11.40 9.65
C ARG A 32 52.41 -10.38 10.49
N GLN A 33 52.09 -9.22 9.92
CA GLN A 33 51.32 -8.18 10.59
C GLN A 33 49.82 -8.50 10.57
N ALA A 34 49.31 -9.10 9.48
CA ALA A 34 47.94 -9.58 9.36
C ALA A 34 47.61 -10.77 10.28
N SER A 35 48.60 -11.58 10.67
CA SER A 35 48.42 -12.75 11.54
C SER A 35 48.55 -12.44 13.04
N ALA A 36 48.98 -11.22 13.41
CA ALA A 36 49.21 -10.83 14.80
C ALA A 36 48.15 -9.88 15.37
N GLY A 37 47.11 -9.51 14.61
CA GLY A 37 46.15 -8.46 14.98
C GLY A 37 44.67 -8.84 14.89
N ASP A 38 44.32 -10.08 14.55
CA ASP A 38 42.92 -10.47 14.31
C ASP A 38 42.37 -11.23 15.52
N GLY A 39 42.09 -10.48 16.60
CA GLY A 39 40.98 -10.87 17.46
C GLY A 39 39.74 -10.66 16.62
N GLU A 40 39.20 -11.75 16.05
CA GLU A 40 37.98 -11.74 15.25
C GLU A 40 36.85 -11.10 16.06
N VAL A 41 36.66 -9.79 15.91
CA VAL A 41 35.43 -9.13 16.29
C VAL A 41 34.44 -9.53 15.22
N TRP A 42 33.77 -10.65 15.48
CA TRP A 42 32.56 -11.04 14.78
C TRP A 42 31.58 -9.86 14.89
N HIS A 43 31.42 -9.11 13.81
CA HIS A 43 30.25 -8.26 13.65
C HIS A 43 29.07 -9.17 13.31
N ASP A 44 28.64 -9.96 14.30
CA ASP A 44 27.25 -10.39 14.36
C ASP A 44 26.44 -9.14 14.68
N CYS A 45 26.13 -8.37 13.64
CA CYS A 45 25.06 -7.39 13.71
C CYS A 45 23.83 -8.00 13.05
N PRO A 46 23.03 -8.76 13.79
CA PRO A 46 21.65 -8.88 13.41
C PRO A 46 20.95 -7.54 13.62
N SER A 47 20.65 -6.85 12.53
CA SER A 47 19.95 -5.56 12.54
C SER A 47 18.47 -5.65 12.97
N TYR A 48 18.02 -6.74 13.60
CA TYR A 48 16.61 -6.94 13.91
C TYR A 48 16.08 -6.19 15.14
N LEU A 49 16.85 -5.28 15.75
CA LEU A 49 16.38 -4.39 16.84
C LEU A 49 17.15 -3.05 16.90
N GLY A 50 17.52 -2.46 15.76
CA GLY A 50 17.75 -1.02 15.76
C GLY A 50 16.38 -0.35 15.77
N ASP A 51 16.09 0.52 16.75
CA ASP A 51 14.92 1.40 16.74
C ASP A 51 14.98 2.25 15.45
N GLU A 52 14.41 1.72 14.38
CA GLU A 52 14.27 2.44 13.13
C GLU A 52 13.29 3.58 13.39
N ASP A 53 13.76 4.81 13.23
CA ASP A 53 12.90 5.98 13.38
C ASP A 53 11.85 6.00 12.26
N PHE A 54 10.58 6.00 12.66
CA PHE A 54 9.40 6.10 11.79
C PHE A 54 8.67 7.44 11.93
N SER A 55 9.27 8.44 12.58
CA SER A 55 8.67 9.76 12.78
C SER A 55 8.26 10.44 11.46
N ASP A 56 9.01 10.18 10.38
CA ASP A 56 8.68 10.61 9.02
C ASP A 56 7.36 10.01 8.53
N LEU A 57 7.14 8.72 8.77
CA LEU A 57 5.92 8.00 8.39
C LEU A 57 4.72 8.40 9.26
N ASP A 58 4.95 8.67 10.54
CA ASP A 58 3.93 9.22 11.43
C ASP A 58 3.50 10.63 11.00
N ALA A 59 4.45 11.45 10.56
CA ALA A 59 4.18 12.80 10.06
C ALA A 59 3.31 12.82 8.80
N LEU A 60 3.33 11.76 7.98
CA LEU A 60 2.44 11.63 6.82
C LEU A 60 0.97 11.48 7.19
N GLN A 61 0.68 11.05 8.43
CA GLN A 61 -0.68 10.75 8.92
C GLN A 61 -1.43 9.69 8.10
N ALA A 62 -0.72 8.95 7.24
CA ALA A 62 -1.27 7.92 6.38
C ALA A 62 -1.81 6.73 7.19
N PHE A 63 -1.28 6.50 8.40
CA PHE A 63 -1.71 5.45 9.32
C PHE A 63 -1.97 6.06 10.69
N ARG A 64 -3.17 5.91 11.25
CA ARG A 64 -3.44 6.22 12.66
C ARG A 64 -4.42 5.24 13.28
N VAL A 65 -4.26 4.99 14.57
CA VAL A 65 -5.25 4.25 15.34
C VAL A 65 -6.25 5.23 15.95
N GLU A 66 -7.52 5.05 15.65
CA GLU A 66 -8.60 5.97 16.03
C GLU A 66 -9.82 5.17 16.48
N GLY A 67 -10.56 5.70 17.46
CA GLY A 67 -11.87 5.20 17.90
C GLY A 67 -12.08 3.67 17.97
N ALA A 68 -13.32 3.25 17.79
CA ALA A 68 -13.69 1.86 17.61
C ALA A 68 -14.96 1.74 16.73
N ASP A 69 -15.11 0.59 16.06
CA ASP A 69 -16.36 0.26 15.39
C ASP A 69 -17.48 -0.09 16.40
N ARG A 70 -18.70 -0.29 15.91
CA ARG A 70 -19.85 -0.62 16.77
C ARG A 70 -19.72 -1.97 17.47
N SER A 71 -18.81 -2.84 17.02
CA SER A 71 -18.48 -4.12 17.65
C SER A 71 -17.35 -3.98 18.69
N GLY A 72 -16.81 -2.78 18.88
CA GLY A 72 -15.73 -2.50 19.82
C GLY A 72 -14.34 -2.80 19.27
N CYS A 73 -14.18 -3.04 17.96
CA CYS A 73 -12.87 -3.24 17.36
C CYS A 73 -12.19 -1.89 17.15
N ARG A 74 -10.94 -1.75 17.62
CA ARG A 74 -10.13 -0.54 17.37
C ARG A 74 -9.91 -0.36 15.87
N ILE A 75 -9.90 0.88 15.39
CA ILE A 75 -9.78 1.16 13.95
C ILE A 75 -8.35 1.61 13.63
N LEU A 76 -7.67 0.90 12.74
CA LEU A 76 -6.50 1.41 12.03
C LEU A 76 -6.96 2.12 10.76
N ARG A 77 -6.96 3.46 10.79
CA ARG A 77 -7.24 4.30 9.63
C ARG A 77 -6.02 4.35 8.72
N VAL A 78 -6.22 4.01 7.46
CA VAL A 78 -5.20 4.04 6.40
C VAL A 78 -5.67 4.92 5.25
N VAL A 79 -4.95 6.00 4.97
CA VAL A 79 -5.29 6.94 3.89
C VAL A 79 -4.29 6.77 2.74
N GLY A 80 -4.72 6.09 1.67
CA GLY A 80 -3.82 5.74 0.56
C GLY A 80 -3.18 6.96 -0.10
N LYS A 81 -3.94 8.05 -0.27
CA LYS A 81 -3.43 9.29 -0.90
C LYS A 81 -2.18 9.86 -0.22
N PHE A 82 -2.03 9.67 1.09
CA PHE A 82 -0.94 10.24 1.87
C PHE A 82 0.34 9.41 1.82
N PHE A 83 0.32 8.23 1.20
CA PHE A 83 1.49 7.36 1.16
C PHE A 83 2.33 7.60 -0.11
N PRO A 84 3.58 8.08 -0.02
CA PRO A 84 4.44 8.27 -1.19
C PRO A 84 5.15 6.95 -1.58
N ALA A 85 4.50 6.15 -2.43
CA ALA A 85 4.98 4.81 -2.79
C ALA A 85 6.30 4.81 -3.58
N GLN A 86 6.64 5.92 -4.24
CA GLN A 86 7.90 6.08 -4.97
C GLN A 86 9.12 6.27 -4.04
N ILE A 87 8.88 6.71 -2.81
CA ILE A 87 9.95 7.09 -1.87
C ILE A 87 10.11 6.02 -0.79
N ILE A 88 9.01 5.44 -0.32
CA ILE A 88 9.02 4.46 0.77
C ILE A 88 9.09 3.05 0.20
N SER A 89 10.15 2.32 0.55
CA SER A 89 10.28 0.93 0.17
C SER A 89 9.23 0.04 0.83
N GLY A 90 8.84 -1.05 0.16
CA GLY A 90 7.89 -2.01 0.71
C GLY A 90 8.37 -2.64 2.03
N GLU A 91 9.68 -2.85 2.19
CA GLU A 91 10.28 -3.38 3.42
C GLU A 91 10.16 -2.40 4.59
N ARG A 92 10.45 -1.10 4.35
CA ARG A 92 10.26 -0.07 5.37
C ARG A 92 8.79 0.06 5.77
N LEU A 93 7.88 0.05 4.79
CA LEU A 93 6.45 0.04 5.07
C LEU A 93 6.03 -1.18 5.89
N ARG A 94 6.55 -2.38 5.57
CA ARG A 94 6.28 -3.61 6.32
C ARG A 94 6.66 -3.45 7.79
N ARG A 95 7.92 -3.06 8.05
CA ARG A 95 8.41 -2.86 9.43
C ARG A 95 7.60 -1.82 10.18
N TYR A 96 7.26 -0.70 9.53
CA TYR A 96 6.41 0.32 10.12
C TYR A 96 5.00 -0.18 10.48
N VAL A 97 4.33 -0.90 9.57
CA VAL A 97 2.99 -1.46 9.85
C VAL A 97 3.03 -2.41 11.05
N PHE A 98 4.09 -3.22 11.18
CA PHE A 98 4.27 -4.11 12.31
C PHE A 98 4.48 -3.33 13.61
N HIS A 99 5.39 -2.36 13.58
CA HIS A 99 5.64 -1.46 14.70
C HIS A 99 4.34 -0.77 15.16
N LYS A 100 3.57 -0.20 14.22
CA LYS A 100 2.31 0.50 14.49
C LYS A 100 1.25 -0.41 15.12
N ILE A 101 1.07 -1.64 14.58
CA ILE A 101 0.12 -2.61 15.14
C ILE A 101 0.57 -3.08 16.52
N GLN A 102 1.84 -3.41 16.71
CA GLN A 102 2.32 -3.93 18.00
C GLN A 102 2.31 -2.86 19.10
N SER A 103 2.65 -1.61 18.77
CA SER A 103 2.70 -0.52 19.74
C SER A 103 1.32 0.06 20.08
N GLU A 104 0.46 0.29 19.09
CA GLU A 104 -0.83 0.97 19.31
C GLU A 104 -2.04 0.02 19.34
N LEU A 105 -1.87 -1.23 18.88
CA LEU A 105 -2.89 -2.28 18.89
C LEU A 105 -2.33 -3.57 19.54
N PRO A 106 -1.78 -3.52 20.76
CA PRO A 106 -1.12 -4.69 21.37
C PRO A 106 -2.11 -5.82 21.68
N GLU A 107 -3.38 -5.50 21.96
CA GLU A 107 -4.41 -6.48 22.39
C GLU A 107 -5.78 -6.23 21.74
N GLY A 108 -6.64 -7.25 21.77
CA GLY A 108 -8.03 -7.14 21.32
C GLY A 108 -8.24 -7.17 19.79
N PRO A 109 -9.49 -7.34 19.34
CA PRO A 109 -9.82 -7.31 17.92
C PRO A 109 -9.67 -5.89 17.36
N PHE A 110 -9.28 -5.80 16.10
CA PHE A 110 -9.18 -4.53 15.39
C PHE A 110 -9.68 -4.66 13.95
N CYS A 111 -9.98 -3.53 13.34
CA CYS A 111 -10.36 -3.42 11.94
C CYS A 111 -9.50 -2.37 11.24
N ILE A 112 -9.48 -2.42 9.92
CA ILE A 112 -8.76 -1.45 9.09
C ILE A 112 -9.78 -0.69 8.26
N VAL A 113 -9.69 0.64 8.24
CA VAL A 113 -10.42 1.48 7.28
C VAL A 113 -9.43 2.02 6.27
N TYR A 114 -9.38 1.39 5.10
CA TYR A 114 -8.52 1.81 4.00
C TYR A 114 -9.29 2.73 3.04
N MET A 115 -8.89 4.00 3.01
CA MET A 115 -9.47 5.03 2.16
C MET A 115 -8.71 5.12 0.85
N HIS A 116 -9.39 4.76 -0.24
CA HIS A 116 -8.80 4.67 -1.56
C HIS A 116 -9.15 5.84 -2.48
N SER A 117 -9.82 6.86 -1.94
CA SER A 117 -10.21 8.03 -2.72
C SER A 117 -8.99 8.68 -3.36
N THR A 118 -9.05 8.92 -4.67
CA THR A 118 -7.96 9.56 -5.44
C THR A 118 -6.61 8.85 -5.38
N VAL A 119 -6.57 7.56 -5.02
CA VAL A 119 -5.36 6.75 -5.08
C VAL A 119 -5.01 6.47 -6.53
N GLN A 120 -3.76 6.73 -6.89
CA GLN A 120 -3.18 6.46 -8.20
C GLN A 120 -2.10 5.39 -8.04
N SER A 121 -2.27 4.28 -8.75
CA SER A 121 -1.41 3.10 -8.59
C SER A 121 0.09 3.37 -8.81
N GLY A 122 0.43 4.40 -9.59
CA GLY A 122 1.81 4.79 -9.86
C GLY A 122 2.44 5.68 -8.80
N ASP A 123 1.67 6.32 -7.93
CA ASP A 123 2.20 7.39 -7.07
C ASP A 123 2.09 7.02 -5.59
N ASN A 124 0.92 6.53 -5.17
CA ASN A 124 0.55 6.42 -3.76
C ASN A 124 -0.03 5.06 -3.36
N ASN A 125 0.32 4.01 -4.12
CA ASN A 125 -0.03 2.63 -3.82
C ASN A 125 1.23 1.76 -3.80
N PRO A 126 1.56 1.09 -2.67
CA PRO A 126 2.71 0.17 -2.61
C PRO A 126 2.53 -1.08 -3.50
N GLY A 127 1.33 -1.32 -4.03
CA GLY A 127 1.01 -2.43 -4.92
C GLY A 127 0.56 -3.68 -4.18
N MET A 128 -0.20 -4.52 -4.88
CA MET A 128 -0.82 -5.72 -4.30
C MET A 128 0.19 -6.75 -3.78
N SER A 129 1.37 -6.87 -4.41
CA SER A 129 2.41 -7.79 -3.98
C SER A 129 3.00 -7.40 -2.63
N VAL A 130 3.25 -6.09 -2.41
CA VAL A 130 3.75 -5.59 -1.14
C VAL A 130 2.69 -5.74 -0.05
N LEU A 131 1.43 -5.38 -0.32
CA LEU A 131 0.33 -5.56 0.63
C LEU A 131 0.12 -7.02 1.01
N ARG A 132 0.19 -7.93 0.02
CA ARG A 132 0.18 -9.39 0.24
C ARG A 132 1.29 -9.79 1.20
N TRP A 133 2.51 -9.36 0.91
CA TRP A 133 3.68 -9.77 1.66
C TRP A 133 3.63 -9.25 3.11
N ILE A 134 3.24 -7.99 3.32
CA ILE A 134 3.00 -7.42 4.65
C ILE A 134 2.00 -8.31 5.41
N TYR A 135 0.85 -8.61 4.81
CA TYR A 135 -0.14 -9.45 5.47
C TYR A 135 0.39 -10.87 5.75
N GLN A 136 1.12 -11.48 4.80
CA GLN A 136 1.63 -12.85 4.95
C GLN A 136 2.64 -12.97 6.09
N ASP A 137 3.45 -11.95 6.33
CA ASP A 137 4.43 -11.96 7.42
C ASP A 137 3.83 -11.58 8.78
N LEU A 138 2.60 -11.02 8.82
CA LEU A 138 1.98 -10.66 10.10
C LEU A 138 1.92 -11.89 11.02
N PRO A 139 2.16 -11.73 12.34
CA PRO A 139 1.99 -12.82 13.29
C PRO A 139 0.59 -13.44 13.20
N PRO A 140 0.43 -14.77 13.36
CA PRO A 140 -0.86 -15.44 13.33
C PRO A 140 -1.90 -14.77 14.22
N ASP A 141 -1.52 -14.39 15.44
CA ASP A 141 -2.38 -13.70 16.41
C ASP A 141 -2.92 -12.37 15.87
N CYS A 142 -2.07 -11.59 15.19
CA CYS A 142 -2.46 -10.33 14.54
C CYS A 142 -3.48 -10.59 13.42
N LYS A 143 -3.25 -11.64 12.61
CA LYS A 143 -4.17 -12.03 11.54
C LYS A 143 -5.51 -12.46 12.11
N GLU A 144 -5.57 -13.21 13.20
CA GLU A 144 -6.81 -13.67 13.82
C GLU A 144 -7.63 -12.52 14.43
N ARG A 145 -6.94 -11.56 15.04
CA ARG A 145 -7.54 -10.37 15.65
C ARG A 145 -8.05 -9.35 14.64
N LEU A 146 -7.47 -9.29 13.43
CA LEU A 146 -8.02 -8.48 12.34
C LEU A 146 -9.38 -9.04 11.93
N ARG A 147 -10.47 -8.30 12.21
CA ARG A 147 -11.84 -8.74 11.94
C ARG A 147 -12.30 -8.40 10.53
N VAL A 148 -12.10 -7.16 10.12
CA VAL A 148 -12.60 -6.63 8.85
C VAL A 148 -11.67 -5.56 8.30
N VAL A 149 -11.58 -5.49 6.97
CA VAL A 149 -10.91 -4.43 6.23
C VAL A 149 -11.97 -3.71 5.40
N TYR A 150 -12.37 -2.54 5.86
CA TYR A 150 -13.24 -1.63 5.11
C TYR A 150 -12.44 -1.01 3.98
N PHE A 151 -12.78 -1.35 2.75
CA PHE A 151 -12.19 -0.77 1.55
C PHE A 151 -13.10 0.34 1.04
N LEU A 152 -12.79 1.58 1.42
CA LEU A 152 -13.61 2.77 1.15
C LEU A 152 -13.25 3.41 -0.20
N HIS A 153 -14.28 3.69 -0.99
CA HIS A 153 -14.21 4.22 -2.36
C HIS A 153 -13.32 3.40 -3.31
N PRO A 154 -13.51 2.07 -3.39
CA PRO A 154 -12.77 1.23 -4.31
C PRO A 154 -13.27 1.51 -5.74
N GLY A 155 -12.39 2.00 -6.61
CA GLY A 155 -12.72 2.19 -8.02
C GLY A 155 -12.85 0.86 -8.77
N LEU A 156 -13.45 0.90 -9.97
CA LEU A 156 -13.66 -0.29 -10.82
C LEU A 156 -12.37 -1.10 -11.04
N ARG A 157 -11.23 -0.43 -11.31
CA ARG A 157 -9.94 -1.11 -11.51
C ARG A 157 -9.51 -1.91 -10.29
N SER A 158 -9.64 -1.33 -9.09
CA SER A 158 -9.26 -1.99 -7.83
C SER A 158 -10.23 -3.13 -7.49
N ARG A 159 -11.53 -2.96 -7.73
CA ARG A 159 -12.53 -4.03 -7.61
C ARG A 159 -12.21 -5.20 -8.55
N LEU A 160 -11.92 -4.91 -9.82
CA LEU A 160 -11.58 -5.94 -10.81
C LEU A 160 -10.27 -6.65 -10.47
N ALA A 161 -9.25 -5.90 -10.02
CA ALA A 161 -7.97 -6.48 -9.60
C ALA A 161 -8.15 -7.43 -8.41
N ILE A 162 -8.92 -7.06 -7.38
CA ILE A 162 -9.18 -7.95 -6.25
C ILE A 162 -10.10 -9.11 -6.66
N ALA A 163 -11.08 -8.90 -7.53
CA ALA A 163 -11.94 -9.99 -8.00
C ALA A 163 -11.19 -11.05 -8.82
N THR A 164 -10.27 -10.63 -9.69
CA THR A 164 -9.52 -11.52 -10.59
C THR A 164 -8.27 -12.11 -9.94
N LEU A 165 -7.49 -11.28 -9.24
CA LEU A 165 -6.20 -11.66 -8.67
C LEU A 165 -6.27 -11.86 -7.15
N GLY A 166 -7.25 -11.28 -6.47
CA GLY A 166 -7.31 -11.30 -5.00
C GLY A 166 -7.34 -12.70 -4.41
N ARG A 167 -7.96 -13.69 -5.06
CA ARG A 167 -7.93 -15.09 -4.57
C ARG A 167 -6.54 -15.73 -4.63
N PHE A 168 -5.68 -15.32 -5.56
CA PHE A 168 -4.33 -15.85 -5.71
C PHE A 168 -3.30 -15.07 -4.89
N PHE A 169 -3.53 -13.76 -4.75
CA PHE A 169 -2.60 -12.82 -4.12
C PHE A 169 -2.93 -12.51 -2.67
N LEU A 170 -4.19 -12.42 -2.29
CA LEU A 170 -4.54 -12.29 -0.87
C LEU A 170 -4.62 -13.70 -0.29
N SER A 171 -4.15 -13.87 0.95
CA SER A 171 -4.44 -15.11 1.65
C SER A 171 -5.96 -15.31 1.70
N GLY A 172 -6.44 -16.56 1.65
CA GLY A 172 -7.87 -16.84 1.72
C GLY A 172 -8.53 -16.12 2.91
N GLY A 173 -7.87 -16.13 4.07
CA GLY A 173 -8.34 -15.43 5.26
C GLY A 173 -8.45 -13.90 5.12
N LEU A 174 -7.56 -13.23 4.39
CA LEU A 174 -7.65 -11.78 4.17
C LEU A 174 -8.74 -11.43 3.17
N TYR A 175 -8.84 -12.17 2.06
CA TYR A 175 -9.83 -11.90 1.01
C TYR A 175 -11.25 -11.87 1.58
N TRP A 176 -11.59 -12.82 2.45
CA TRP A 176 -12.90 -12.90 3.10
C TRP A 176 -13.17 -11.80 4.14
N LYS A 177 -12.14 -11.07 4.58
CA LYS A 177 -12.26 -9.95 5.53
C LYS A 177 -12.50 -8.61 4.86
N ILE A 178 -12.39 -8.53 3.53
CA ILE A 178 -12.56 -7.26 2.81
C ILE A 178 -14.05 -6.96 2.64
N LYS A 179 -14.49 -5.83 3.18
CA LYS A 179 -15.83 -5.25 2.96
C LYS A 179 -15.68 -4.02 2.08
N TYR A 180 -16.25 -4.07 0.87
CA TYR A 180 -16.26 -2.93 -0.04
C TYR A 180 -17.28 -1.88 0.42
N VAL A 181 -16.84 -0.64 0.53
CA VAL A 181 -17.67 0.49 0.96
C VAL A 181 -17.61 1.56 -0.13
N SER A 182 -18.64 1.60 -0.97
CA SER A 182 -18.68 2.54 -2.11
C SER A 182 -18.98 3.97 -1.70
N ARG A 183 -19.58 4.17 -0.51
CA ARG A 183 -20.05 5.46 -0.01
C ARG A 183 -19.87 5.55 1.50
N LEU A 184 -19.59 6.75 2.01
CA LEU A 184 -19.43 6.99 3.45
C LEU A 184 -20.69 6.61 4.25
N GLN A 185 -21.88 6.77 3.67
CA GLN A 185 -23.14 6.39 4.33
C GLN A 185 -23.16 4.93 4.83
N TYR A 186 -22.58 4.01 4.05
CA TYR A 186 -22.51 2.59 4.41
C TYR A 186 -21.43 2.29 5.45
N LEU A 187 -20.39 3.15 5.54
CA LEU A 187 -19.42 3.06 6.63
C LEU A 187 -20.09 3.34 7.98
N TRP A 188 -21.05 4.27 8.00
CA TRP A 188 -21.73 4.71 9.21
C TRP A 188 -22.70 3.68 9.82
N GLU A 189 -23.04 2.65 9.06
CA GLU A 189 -23.79 1.49 9.56
C GLU A 189 -22.96 0.69 10.56
N ASP A 190 -21.65 0.60 10.35
CA ASP A 190 -20.74 -0.20 11.18
C ASP A 190 -19.89 0.64 12.14
N ILE A 191 -19.61 1.90 11.79
CA ILE A 191 -18.74 2.80 12.56
C ILE A 191 -19.54 4.06 12.93
N LYS A 192 -19.46 4.52 14.18
CA LYS A 192 -20.14 5.77 14.55
C LYS A 192 -19.38 6.98 13.97
N LYS A 193 -20.11 8.02 13.55
CA LYS A 193 -19.49 9.27 13.11
C LYS A 193 -18.63 9.85 14.24
N GLY A 194 -17.42 10.29 13.91
CA GLY A 194 -16.45 10.83 14.87
C GLY A 194 -15.48 9.80 15.46
N GLU A 195 -15.71 8.49 15.28
CA GLU A 195 -14.76 7.45 15.71
C GLU A 195 -13.53 7.38 14.80
N VAL A 196 -13.68 7.78 13.54
CA VAL A 196 -12.60 7.83 12.55
C VAL A 196 -12.64 9.17 11.81
N GLU A 197 -11.49 9.81 11.69
CA GLU A 197 -11.33 11.06 10.95
C GLU A 197 -11.42 10.79 9.44
N ILE A 198 -12.32 11.49 8.73
CA ILE A 198 -12.42 11.37 7.28
C ILE A 198 -11.79 12.63 6.64
N PRO A 199 -10.68 12.50 5.91
CA PRO A 199 -10.06 13.65 5.26
C PRO A 199 -11.01 14.35 4.29
N GLU A 200 -10.90 15.67 4.20
CA GLU A 200 -11.81 16.51 3.39
C GLU A 200 -11.89 16.07 1.91
N PHE A 201 -10.77 15.64 1.32
CA PHE A 201 -10.76 15.15 -0.06
C PHE A 201 -11.57 13.85 -0.25
N VAL A 202 -11.69 13.02 0.79
CA VAL A 202 -12.52 11.80 0.78
C VAL A 202 -13.99 12.18 0.85
N GLN A 203 -14.35 13.19 1.66
CA GLN A 203 -15.72 13.72 1.74
C GLN A 203 -16.14 14.34 0.41
N ARG A 204 -15.32 15.21 -0.17
CA ARG A 204 -15.56 15.79 -1.51
C ARG A 204 -15.70 14.72 -2.60
N HIS A 205 -14.93 13.63 -2.50
CA HIS A 205 -15.09 12.50 -3.43
C HIS A 205 -16.43 11.78 -3.23
N ASP A 206 -16.86 11.55 -1.98
CA ASP A 206 -18.17 10.95 -1.69
C ASP A 206 -19.34 11.80 -2.21
N GLU A 207 -19.25 13.13 -2.06
CA GLU A 207 -20.26 14.09 -2.58
C GLU A 207 -20.38 13.99 -4.11
N VAL A 208 -19.26 13.86 -4.83
CA VAL A 208 -19.29 13.66 -6.29
C VAL A 208 -19.97 12.33 -6.63
N LEU A 209 -19.69 11.26 -5.88
CA LEU A 209 -20.34 9.96 -6.07
C LEU A 209 -21.84 10.00 -5.74
N GLU A 210 -22.29 10.93 -4.90
CA GLU A 210 -23.72 11.17 -4.65
C GLU A 210 -24.45 11.70 -5.86
N HIS A 211 -23.85 12.67 -6.53
CA HIS A 211 -24.44 13.32 -7.69
C HIS A 211 -24.16 12.56 -8.99
N ARG A 212 -23.16 11.67 -9.00
CA ARG A 212 -22.72 10.89 -10.16
C ARG A 212 -22.49 9.42 -9.80
N PRO A 213 -23.55 8.69 -9.42
CA PRO A 213 -23.43 7.34 -8.84
C PRO A 213 -22.89 6.29 -9.81
N LEU A 214 -22.79 6.56 -11.11
CA LEU A 214 -22.22 5.62 -12.08
C LEU A 214 -20.70 5.76 -12.25
N THR A 215 -20.10 6.82 -11.69
CA THR A 215 -18.67 7.10 -11.87
C THR A 215 -17.77 6.12 -11.10
N ASP A 216 -18.25 5.50 -10.02
CA ASP A 216 -17.51 4.43 -9.33
C ASP A 216 -17.42 3.13 -10.17
N TYR A 217 -18.31 2.97 -11.15
CA TYR A 217 -18.29 1.92 -12.18
C TYR A 217 -17.56 2.35 -13.47
N GLY A 218 -16.84 3.48 -13.46
CA GLY A 218 -16.07 3.95 -14.62
C GLY A 218 -16.94 4.48 -15.77
N ILE A 219 -18.21 4.79 -15.50
CA ILE A 219 -19.12 5.42 -16.46
C ILE A 219 -19.14 6.92 -16.12
N GLU A 220 -18.46 7.71 -16.92
CA GLU A 220 -18.46 9.16 -16.78
C GLU A 220 -19.62 9.76 -17.59
N PRO A 221 -20.40 10.69 -17.02
CA PRO A 221 -21.40 11.42 -17.79
C PRO A 221 -20.72 12.27 -18.86
N ASP A 222 -21.27 12.29 -20.08
CA ASP A 222 -20.75 13.08 -21.19
C ASP A 222 -20.64 14.57 -20.77
N PRO A 223 -19.44 15.17 -20.78
CA PRO A 223 -19.24 16.55 -20.38
C PRO A 223 -20.07 17.55 -21.20
N LEU A 224 -20.51 17.19 -22.40
CA LEU A 224 -21.29 18.05 -23.29
C LEU A 224 -22.80 18.03 -23.02
N HIS A 225 -23.31 17.06 -22.24
CA HIS A 225 -24.75 16.90 -21.95
C HIS A 225 -25.20 17.47 -20.59
N LEU A 226 -24.30 18.10 -19.83
CA LEU A 226 -24.60 18.62 -18.48
C LEU A 226 -25.49 19.89 -18.46
N THR A 227 -25.75 20.53 -19.59
CA THR A 227 -26.51 21.79 -19.65
C THR A 227 -28.02 21.60 -19.80
N GLU A 228 -28.51 20.39 -20.08
CA GLU A 228 -29.93 20.14 -20.33
C GLU A 228 -30.46 18.96 -19.51
N VAL A 229 -30.54 19.11 -18.19
CA VAL A 229 -31.55 18.32 -17.46
C VAL A 229 -32.18 19.18 -16.38
N PRO A 230 -33.38 19.73 -16.60
CA PRO A 230 -34.21 20.22 -15.50
C PRO A 230 -34.54 19.03 -14.60
N SER A 231 -34.42 19.23 -13.29
CA SER A 231 -34.83 18.29 -12.26
C SER A 231 -36.32 17.94 -12.42
N LEU A 232 -36.61 16.82 -13.09
CA LEU A 232 -37.95 16.26 -13.19
C LEU A 232 -38.06 15.08 -12.23
N GLY A 233 -38.93 15.28 -11.24
CA GLY A 233 -39.29 14.28 -10.24
C GLY A 233 -39.86 13.01 -10.88
N TYR A 234 -39.68 11.93 -10.13
CA TYR A 234 -40.28 10.62 -10.29
C TYR A 234 -41.52 10.54 -11.21
N SER A 235 -41.44 9.70 -12.22
CA SER A 235 -42.61 9.07 -12.83
C SER A 235 -42.26 7.63 -13.21
N LEU A 236 -42.74 6.72 -12.37
CA LEU A 236 -42.77 5.28 -12.58
C LEU A 236 -43.65 4.94 -13.80
N GLY A 237 -43.06 4.29 -14.81
CA GLY A 237 -43.77 3.42 -15.75
C GLY A 237 -44.21 4.03 -17.09
N ARG A 238 -43.58 3.56 -18.18
CA ARG A 238 -44.34 2.99 -19.30
C ARG A 238 -43.44 2.09 -20.14
N TYR A 239 -43.77 0.81 -20.11
CA TYR A 239 -43.31 -0.22 -21.04
C TYR A 239 -44.20 -0.12 -22.28
N GLU A 240 -43.64 0.12 -23.47
CA GLU A 240 -44.26 -0.32 -24.73
C GLU A 240 -43.18 -0.67 -25.76
N ASP A 241 -43.02 -1.98 -25.97
CA ASP A 241 -42.53 -2.59 -27.19
C ASP A 241 -43.31 -2.07 -28.41
N LYS A 242 -42.61 -1.72 -29.49
CA LYS A 242 -43.21 -1.78 -30.83
C LYS A 242 -42.20 -2.02 -31.94
N TRP A 243 -42.18 -3.28 -32.37
CA TRP A 243 -41.75 -3.71 -33.70
C TRP A 243 -42.58 -3.05 -34.82
N SER A 244 -41.99 -3.07 -36.03
CA SER A 244 -42.52 -2.77 -37.37
C SER A 244 -42.46 -1.28 -37.77
N SER A 245 -42.03 -0.88 -38.97
CA SER A 245 -41.95 -1.58 -40.27
C SER A 245 -40.84 -1.01 -41.17
N ARG A 246 -40.41 -1.84 -42.12
CA ARG A 246 -39.81 -1.49 -43.41
C ARG A 246 -40.52 -0.29 -44.04
N ASP A 247 -39.77 0.52 -44.78
CA ASP A 247 -40.22 0.96 -46.09
C ASP A 247 -39.05 1.03 -47.07
N TYR A 248 -39.35 0.54 -48.27
CA TYR A 248 -38.58 0.66 -49.50
C TYR A 248 -38.73 2.08 -50.03
N TYR A 249 -37.67 2.65 -50.59
CA TYR A 249 -37.64 3.24 -51.94
C TYR A 249 -36.19 3.39 -52.38
#